data_AF-A0A9P8VAR4-F1
#
_entry.id   AF-A0A9P8VAR4-F1
#
_cell.length_a   1.000
_cell.length_b   1.000
_cell.length_c   1.000
_cell.angle_alpha   90.00
_cell.angle_beta   90.00
_cell.angle_gamma   90.00
#
_symmetry.space_group_name_H-M   'P 1'
#
loop_
_entity.id
_entity.type
_entity.pdbx_description
1 polymer ?
#
loop_
_entity_poly.entity_id
_entity_poly.type
_entity_poly.pdbx_seq_one_letter_code
_entity_poly.pdbx_strand_id
1 'polypeptide(L)'
;MSVTEPAWGALPVEQYLLQKWNPDSPLSTDEQRTKLVRAYIQEDVIGPEFDPARTNGVMVHAPTQDEIALILEPWRSQKLRSIAAKHLKATGMCHDFYFLRTNYAGGEEDGAKLRDWIEFNRDEGFCSMDPDDEWWRILSDVEIFNVDDDDDWNDWRKVYDILPELAAPESQRGFTTSDIADVHEALEARFGSPEAVKVGTCEDDYEDAIKDMAASGQFLVVLDRLAFETGELRLLFRDRKGHVVKECGIEAEELGELVNYCELRSMGESQWWLGAGTGKRYGPKGRIMKGLMRRVMDHGGSSS
;
A
#
# COMPACT_ATOMS: atom_id res chain seq x y z
N MET A 1 10.73 -22.93 -4.68
CA MET A 1 12.11 -22.45 -4.96
C MET A 1 12.77 -21.98 -3.66
N SER A 2 14.09 -22.09 -3.46
CA SER A 2 14.74 -21.54 -2.25
C SER A 2 14.69 -20.01 -2.29
N VAL A 3 13.89 -19.40 -1.43
CA VAL A 3 13.89 -17.94 -1.23
C VAL A 3 15.26 -17.55 -0.73
N THR A 4 16.04 -16.85 -1.55
CA THR A 4 17.35 -16.34 -1.13
C THR A 4 17.10 -15.21 -0.13
N GLU A 5 17.50 -15.44 1.10
CA GLU A 5 17.34 -14.48 2.19
C GLU A 5 18.05 -13.17 1.85
N PRO A 6 17.37 -12.00 1.95
CA PRO A 6 18.03 -10.72 1.73
C PRO A 6 19.10 -10.48 2.79
N ALA A 7 20.27 -10.00 2.34
CA ALA A 7 21.34 -9.55 3.23
C ALA A 7 20.87 -8.39 4.11
N TRP A 8 21.36 -8.29 5.34
CA TRP A 8 21.06 -7.16 6.23
C TRP A 8 21.48 -5.83 5.61
N GLY A 9 20.60 -4.83 5.66
CA GLY A 9 20.80 -3.53 5.04
C GLY A 9 20.44 -3.48 3.56
N ALA A 10 19.97 -4.57 2.95
CA ALA A 10 19.63 -4.57 1.53
C ALA A 10 18.29 -3.91 1.20
N LEU A 11 17.42 -3.71 2.20
CA LEU A 11 16.10 -3.10 1.99
C LEU A 11 16.13 -1.58 2.19
N PRO A 12 15.31 -0.81 1.45
CA PRO A 12 15.37 0.65 1.51
C PRO A 12 15.12 1.26 2.90
N VAL A 13 14.15 0.71 3.62
CA VAL A 13 13.86 1.14 4.99
C VAL A 13 14.96 0.73 5.98
N GLU A 14 15.68 -0.37 5.75
CA GLU A 14 16.82 -0.74 6.61
C GLU A 14 17.96 0.26 6.45
N GLN A 15 18.29 0.66 5.21
CA GLN A 15 19.24 1.74 4.95
C GLN A 15 18.77 3.06 5.57
N TYR A 16 17.47 3.37 5.45
CA TYR A 16 16.90 4.57 6.07
C TYR A 16 17.08 4.56 7.60
N LEU A 17 16.80 3.44 8.25
CA LEU A 17 17.01 3.27 9.70
C LEU A 17 18.48 3.46 10.06
N LEU A 18 19.39 2.76 9.38
CA LEU A 18 20.83 2.80 9.67
C LEU A 18 21.39 4.22 9.53
N GLN A 19 21.05 4.92 8.45
CA GLN A 19 21.58 6.26 8.16
C GLN A 19 20.94 7.36 9.02
N LYS A 20 19.71 7.17 9.51
CA LYS A 20 18.99 8.14 10.35
C LYS A 20 19.01 7.77 11.83
N TRP A 21 19.67 6.68 12.20
CA TRP A 21 19.81 6.27 13.59
C TRP A 21 20.61 7.32 14.36
N ASN A 22 20.18 7.59 15.58
CA ASN A 22 20.84 8.53 16.49
C ASN A 22 21.05 7.82 17.84
N PRO A 23 22.26 7.35 18.14
CA PRO A 23 22.58 6.70 19.42
C PRO A 23 22.36 7.60 20.64
N ASP A 24 22.41 8.92 20.48
CA ASP A 24 22.22 9.90 21.54
C ASP A 24 20.74 10.33 21.70
N SER A 25 19.82 9.65 21.01
CA SER A 25 18.40 9.92 21.12
C SER A 25 17.90 9.66 22.55
N PRO A 26 17.03 10.53 23.10
CA PRO A 26 16.42 10.30 24.41
C PRO A 26 15.31 9.24 24.36
N LEU A 27 14.93 8.77 23.17
CA LEU A 27 13.92 7.72 22.98
C LEU A 27 14.52 6.35 23.25
N SER A 28 13.69 5.39 23.68
CA SER A 28 14.10 3.99 23.64
C SER A 28 14.36 3.53 22.21
N THR A 29 15.14 2.46 22.06
CA THR A 29 15.45 1.84 20.76
C THR A 29 14.18 1.57 19.95
N ASP A 30 13.15 1.00 20.56
CA ASP A 30 11.92 0.62 19.85
C ASP A 30 11.09 1.84 19.45
N GLU A 31 11.00 2.86 20.30
CA GLU A 31 10.32 4.13 19.99
C GLU A 31 11.01 4.87 18.85
N GLN A 32 12.34 4.95 18.89
CA GLN A 32 13.13 5.57 17.82
C GLN A 32 12.94 4.81 16.51
N ARG A 33 12.99 3.48 16.55
CA ARG A 33 12.78 2.65 15.37
C ARG A 33 11.40 2.88 14.76
N THR A 34 10.35 2.80 15.58
CA THR A 34 8.97 3.03 15.15
C THR A 34 8.80 4.42 14.53
N LYS A 35 9.39 5.45 15.16
CA LYS A 35 9.38 6.81 14.65
C LYS A 35 10.05 6.93 13.29
N LEU A 36 11.21 6.28 13.10
CA LEU A 36 11.93 6.31 11.83
C LEU A 36 11.22 5.53 10.73
N VAL A 37 10.62 4.37 11.04
CA VAL A 37 9.79 3.60 10.09
C VAL A 37 8.60 4.43 9.60
N ARG A 38 7.89 5.08 10.52
CA ARG A 38 6.78 5.96 10.16
C ARG A 38 7.25 7.18 9.37
N ALA A 39 8.41 7.74 9.71
CA ALA A 39 9.01 8.81 8.92
C ALA A 39 9.32 8.37 7.49
N TYR A 40 9.91 7.19 7.31
CA TYR A 40 10.18 6.61 5.99
C TYR A 40 8.91 6.52 5.13
N ILE A 41 7.79 6.02 5.67
CA ILE A 41 6.52 5.94 4.92
C ILE A 41 6.04 7.33 4.47
N GLN A 42 6.26 8.36 5.29
CA GLN A 42 5.79 9.71 5.02
C GLN A 42 6.67 10.51 4.06
N GLU A 43 7.87 10.03 3.71
CA GLU A 43 8.72 10.68 2.72
C GLU A 43 8.03 10.75 1.35
N ASP A 44 8.14 11.90 0.68
CA ASP A 44 7.63 12.06 -0.69
C ASP A 44 8.54 11.37 -1.71
N VAL A 45 9.84 11.34 -1.43
CA VAL A 45 10.86 10.78 -2.33
C VAL A 45 11.91 10.05 -1.50
N ILE A 46 12.10 8.76 -1.75
CA ILE A 46 13.24 8.01 -1.24
C ILE A 46 14.42 8.17 -2.21
N GLY A 47 15.48 8.78 -1.70
CA GLY A 47 16.73 8.96 -2.44
C GLY A 47 17.41 7.62 -2.79
N PRO A 48 18.18 7.56 -3.88
CA PRO A 48 18.88 6.35 -4.29
C PRO A 48 19.89 5.86 -3.23
N GLU A 49 20.38 6.74 -2.36
CA GLU A 49 21.27 6.41 -1.24
C GLU A 49 20.64 5.44 -0.23
N PHE A 50 19.31 5.37 -0.18
CA PHE A 50 18.61 4.43 0.67
C PHE A 50 18.29 3.14 -0.04
N ASP A 51 18.33 3.05 -1.36
CA ASP A 51 17.88 1.87 -2.11
C ASP A 51 19.03 1.21 -2.87
N PRO A 52 19.62 0.12 -2.32
CA PRO A 52 20.69 -0.61 -2.98
C PRO A 52 20.32 -1.13 -4.38
N ALA A 53 19.05 -1.38 -4.68
CA ALA A 53 18.63 -1.79 -6.02
C ALA A 53 18.89 -0.70 -7.06
N ARG A 54 18.88 0.57 -6.64
CA ARG A 54 19.12 1.76 -7.49
C ARG A 54 20.60 2.17 -7.53
N THR A 55 21.46 1.52 -6.77
CA THR A 55 22.91 1.76 -6.72
C THR A 55 23.72 0.53 -7.16
N ASN A 56 23.15 -0.33 -8.01
CA ASN A 56 23.78 -1.58 -8.48
C ASN A 56 24.22 -2.52 -7.33
N GLY A 57 23.43 -2.57 -6.25
CA GLY A 57 23.69 -3.38 -5.06
C GLY A 57 24.68 -2.77 -4.08
N VAL A 58 25.14 -1.54 -4.30
CA VAL A 58 26.06 -0.85 -3.39
C VAL A 58 25.30 -0.23 -2.22
N MET A 59 25.43 -0.82 -1.04
CA MET A 59 24.94 -0.21 0.20
C MET A 59 25.79 1.00 0.56
N VAL A 60 25.14 2.15 0.78
CA VAL A 60 25.82 3.36 1.27
C VAL A 60 26.30 3.14 2.70
N HIS A 61 25.47 2.50 3.53
CA HIS A 61 25.86 2.07 4.87
C HIS A 61 25.79 0.54 4.98
N ALA A 62 26.94 -0.11 4.91
CA ALA A 62 27.03 -1.55 5.19
C ALA A 62 26.87 -1.77 6.70
N PRO A 63 25.83 -2.49 7.16
CA PRO A 63 25.55 -2.60 8.58
C PRO A 63 26.63 -3.41 9.31
N THR A 64 27.01 -2.93 10.48
CA THR A 64 27.87 -3.65 11.42
C THR A 64 27.06 -4.70 12.21
N GLN A 65 27.73 -5.67 12.83
CA GLN A 65 27.05 -6.69 13.62
C GLN A 65 26.26 -6.09 14.81
N ASP A 66 26.79 -5.02 15.43
CA ASP A 66 26.14 -4.33 16.53
C ASP A 66 24.87 -3.60 16.06
N GLU A 67 24.91 -2.97 14.88
CA GLU A 67 23.73 -2.34 14.29
C GLU A 67 22.67 -3.36 13.88
N ILE A 68 23.07 -4.52 13.37
CA ILE A 68 22.14 -5.60 13.07
C ILE A 68 21.43 -6.04 14.36
N ALA A 69 22.20 -6.38 15.40
CA ALA A 69 21.67 -6.89 16.66
C ALA A 69 20.84 -5.85 17.44
N LEU A 70 21.14 -4.55 17.29
CA LEU A 70 20.43 -3.48 18.00
C LEU A 70 19.24 -2.92 17.21
N ILE A 71 19.44 -2.64 15.92
CA ILE A 71 18.52 -1.82 15.12
C ILE A 71 17.59 -2.70 14.29
N LEU A 72 18.11 -3.74 13.62
CA LEU A 72 17.38 -4.45 12.56
C LEU A 72 16.76 -5.76 13.01
N GLU A 73 17.57 -6.65 13.60
CA GLU A 73 17.18 -8.01 13.98
C GLU A 73 16.03 -8.06 15.00
N PRO A 74 16.00 -7.22 16.06
CA PRO A 74 14.90 -7.24 17.03
C PRO A 74 13.55 -6.80 16.44
N TRP A 75 13.56 -6.10 15.30
CA TRP A 75 12.36 -5.55 14.70
C TRP A 75 11.75 -6.42 13.62
N ARG A 76 12.58 -7.07 12.80
CA ARG A 76 12.08 -7.93 11.74
C ARG A 76 12.84 -9.24 11.66
N SER A 77 12.06 -10.31 11.68
CA SER A 77 12.54 -11.65 11.35
C SER A 77 12.96 -11.74 9.88
N GLN A 78 13.80 -12.71 9.57
CA GLN A 78 14.24 -13.00 8.21
C GLN A 78 13.07 -13.32 7.26
N LYS A 79 11.98 -13.88 7.79
CA LYS A 79 10.73 -14.13 7.06
C LYS A 79 10.10 -12.83 6.56
N LEU A 80 9.90 -11.85 7.44
CA LEU A 80 9.35 -10.54 7.07
C LEU A 80 10.23 -9.81 6.05
N ARG A 81 11.55 -9.89 6.22
CA ARG A 81 12.50 -9.29 5.29
C ARG A 81 12.40 -9.92 3.90
N SER A 82 12.19 -11.23 3.83
CA SER A 82 12.00 -11.94 2.57
C SER A 82 10.70 -11.56 1.87
N ILE A 83 9.60 -11.37 2.62
CA ILE A 83 8.33 -10.84 2.11
C ILE A 83 8.55 -9.43 1.54
N ALA A 84 9.19 -8.54 2.31
CA ALA A 84 9.50 -7.18 1.87
C ALA A 84 10.36 -7.16 0.58
N ALA A 85 11.40 -7.99 0.52
CA ALA A 85 12.27 -8.09 -0.65
C ALA A 85 11.54 -8.58 -1.91
N LYS A 86 10.55 -9.46 -1.76
CA LYS A 86 9.72 -9.92 -2.87
C LYS A 86 8.73 -8.85 -3.31
N HIS A 87 8.06 -8.22 -2.36
CA HIS A 87 7.14 -7.11 -2.60
C HIS A 87 7.81 -6.01 -3.45
N LEU A 88 8.99 -5.52 -3.04
CA LEU A 88 9.73 -4.48 -3.75
C LEU A 88 10.23 -4.89 -5.15
N LYS A 89 10.31 -6.19 -5.45
CA LYS A 89 10.67 -6.69 -6.79
C LYS A 89 9.44 -6.84 -7.68
N ALA A 90 8.28 -7.12 -7.09
CA ALA A 90 7.01 -7.24 -7.81
C ALA A 90 6.41 -5.87 -8.16
N THR A 91 6.72 -4.84 -7.37
CA THR A 91 6.19 -3.49 -7.56
C THR A 91 6.48 -2.93 -8.94
N GLY A 92 5.43 -2.44 -9.59
CA GLY A 92 5.46 -1.96 -10.98
C GLY A 92 4.87 -2.95 -11.98
N MET A 93 4.63 -4.20 -11.57
CA MET A 93 3.66 -5.06 -12.25
C MET A 93 2.25 -4.64 -11.81
N CYS A 94 1.35 -4.53 -12.78
CA CYS A 94 -0.06 -4.41 -12.47
C CYS A 94 -0.49 -5.70 -11.72
N HIS A 95 -1.56 -5.71 -10.93
CA HIS A 95 -2.18 -6.92 -10.31
C HIS A 95 -1.74 -7.33 -8.88
N ASP A 96 -1.13 -6.45 -8.08
CA ASP A 96 -0.73 -6.81 -6.71
C ASP A 96 -1.83 -6.57 -5.67
N PHE A 97 -2.72 -7.55 -5.50
CA PHE A 97 -3.53 -7.69 -4.28
C PHE A 97 -2.75 -8.39 -3.18
N TYR A 98 -2.87 -7.85 -1.97
CA TYR A 98 -2.42 -8.49 -0.73
C TYR A 98 -3.64 -8.85 0.11
N PHE A 99 -3.58 -10.00 0.76
CA PHE A 99 -4.53 -10.39 1.78
C PHE A 99 -3.87 -10.18 3.14
N LEU A 100 -4.53 -9.43 4.02
CA LEU A 100 -4.08 -9.22 5.38
C LEU A 100 -5.12 -9.75 6.34
N ARG A 101 -4.79 -10.82 7.05
CA ARG A 101 -5.64 -11.35 8.11
C ARG A 101 -5.32 -10.65 9.42
N THR A 102 -6.32 -10.01 10.01
CA THR A 102 -6.21 -9.36 11.33
C THR A 102 -7.01 -10.08 12.40
N ASN A 103 -7.99 -10.91 12.03
CA ASN A 103 -8.77 -11.69 12.99
C ASN A 103 -8.36 -13.17 13.04
N TYR A 104 -8.05 -13.66 14.25
CA TYR A 104 -7.61 -15.04 14.49
C TYR A 104 -8.51 -15.80 15.49
N ALA A 105 -9.57 -15.16 15.99
CA ALA A 105 -10.40 -15.71 17.06
C ALA A 105 -11.13 -17.02 16.68
N GLY A 106 -11.47 -17.23 15.40
CA GLY A 106 -12.17 -18.45 14.94
C GLY A 106 -11.26 -19.66 14.68
N GLY A 107 -9.95 -19.58 14.98
CA GLY A 107 -9.05 -20.73 14.95
C GLY A 107 -9.01 -21.46 13.59
N GLU A 108 -9.18 -22.79 13.62
CA GLU A 108 -9.11 -23.65 12.43
C GLU A 108 -10.26 -23.43 11.45
N GLU A 109 -11.45 -23.04 11.92
CA GLU A 109 -12.63 -22.81 11.07
C GLU A 109 -12.38 -21.62 10.14
N ASP A 110 -11.99 -20.47 10.71
CA ASP A 110 -11.61 -19.29 9.92
C ASP A 110 -10.39 -19.57 9.04
N GLY A 111 -9.47 -20.43 9.51
CA GLY A 111 -8.36 -20.90 8.71
C GLY A 111 -8.80 -21.72 7.49
N ALA A 112 -9.86 -22.53 7.61
CA ALA A 112 -10.45 -23.26 6.50
C ALA A 112 -11.18 -22.34 5.53
N LYS A 113 -12.01 -21.41 6.03
CA LYS A 113 -12.68 -20.39 5.20
C LYS A 113 -11.71 -19.61 4.34
N LEU A 114 -10.60 -19.15 4.92
CA LEU A 114 -9.55 -18.45 4.17
C LEU A 114 -8.98 -19.32 3.04
N ARG A 115 -8.69 -20.60 3.31
CA ARG A 115 -8.20 -21.51 2.27
C ARG A 115 -9.24 -21.70 1.17
N ASP A 116 -10.50 -21.92 1.53
CA ASP A 116 -11.60 -22.10 0.58
C ASP A 116 -11.75 -20.88 -0.34
N TRP A 117 -11.67 -19.66 0.21
CA TRP A 117 -11.71 -18.42 -0.58
C TRP A 117 -10.56 -18.33 -1.58
N ILE A 118 -9.35 -18.72 -1.18
CA ILE A 118 -8.16 -18.67 -2.05
C ILE A 118 -8.20 -19.78 -3.11
N GLU A 119 -8.59 -21.00 -2.72
CA GLU A 119 -8.70 -22.16 -3.61
C GLU A 119 -9.80 -21.97 -4.66
N PHE A 120 -10.97 -21.46 -4.27
CA PHE A 120 -12.07 -21.15 -5.20
C PHE A 120 -11.61 -20.22 -6.33
N ASN A 121 -10.93 -19.14 -5.97
CA ASN A 121 -10.44 -18.16 -6.93
C ASN A 121 -9.31 -18.69 -7.83
N ARG A 122 -8.56 -19.70 -7.36
CA ARG A 122 -7.54 -20.39 -8.16
C ARG A 122 -8.17 -21.33 -9.18
N ASP A 123 -9.10 -22.18 -8.75
CA ASP A 123 -9.71 -23.23 -9.60
C ASP A 123 -10.55 -22.64 -10.73
N GLU A 124 -11.22 -21.52 -10.47
CA GLU A 124 -11.98 -20.79 -11.48
C GLU A 124 -11.09 -19.98 -12.45
N GLY A 125 -9.76 -20.02 -12.27
CA GLY A 125 -8.79 -19.40 -13.18
C GLY A 125 -8.79 -17.87 -13.17
N PHE A 126 -9.48 -17.26 -12.20
CA PHE A 126 -9.59 -15.80 -12.09
C PHE A 126 -8.51 -15.16 -11.21
N CYS A 127 -7.83 -15.94 -10.38
CA CYS A 127 -6.69 -15.47 -9.60
C CYS A 127 -5.39 -15.92 -10.27
N SER A 128 -4.65 -14.96 -10.85
CA SER A 128 -3.29 -15.20 -11.36
C SER A 128 -2.24 -15.27 -10.24
N MET A 129 -2.65 -15.49 -8.98
CA MET A 129 -1.71 -15.74 -7.89
C MET A 129 -1.06 -17.10 -8.10
N ASP A 130 0.16 -17.07 -8.63
CA ASP A 130 1.03 -18.23 -8.71
C ASP A 130 1.13 -18.86 -7.30
N PRO A 131 0.95 -20.18 -7.15
CA PRO A 131 1.19 -20.86 -5.87
C PRO A 131 2.55 -20.51 -5.24
N ASP A 132 3.56 -20.18 -6.06
CA ASP A 132 4.88 -19.74 -5.59
C ASP A 132 4.89 -18.33 -4.96
N ASP A 133 3.79 -17.57 -5.07
CA ASP A 133 3.63 -16.20 -4.57
C ASP A 133 2.74 -16.06 -3.31
N GLU A 134 2.01 -17.12 -2.93
CA GLU A 134 1.08 -17.07 -1.80
C GLU A 134 1.76 -16.67 -0.49
N TRP A 135 2.97 -17.18 -0.25
CA TRP A 135 3.69 -16.99 1.01
C TRP A 135 4.06 -15.53 1.32
N TRP A 136 4.04 -14.64 0.33
CA TRP A 136 4.32 -13.21 0.49
C TRP A 136 3.13 -12.30 0.16
N ARG A 137 2.06 -12.84 -0.46
CA ARG A 137 0.82 -12.11 -0.77
C ARG A 137 -0.29 -12.34 0.26
N ILE A 138 -0.31 -13.50 0.92
CA ILE A 138 -1.27 -13.85 1.96
C ILE A 138 -0.60 -13.68 3.34
N LEU A 139 -0.82 -12.51 3.94
CA LEU A 139 -0.28 -12.11 5.23
C LEU A 139 -1.20 -12.61 6.36
N SER A 140 -1.07 -13.90 6.69
CA SER A 140 -1.96 -14.62 7.63
C SER A 140 -1.27 -15.33 8.79
N ASP A 141 0.03 -15.08 8.98
CA ASP A 141 0.77 -15.58 10.14
C ASP A 141 0.35 -14.84 11.42
N VAL A 142 -0.26 -15.57 12.36
CA VAL A 142 -0.74 -15.02 13.63
C VAL A 142 0.37 -14.45 14.50
N GLU A 143 1.59 -14.99 14.46
CA GLU A 143 2.70 -14.49 15.29
C GLU A 143 3.23 -13.13 14.80
N ILE A 144 2.86 -12.74 13.57
CA ILE A 144 3.40 -11.57 12.89
C ILE A 144 2.31 -10.52 12.63
N PHE A 145 1.16 -10.96 12.11
CA PHE A 145 0.09 -10.09 11.61
C PHE A 145 -1.10 -9.96 12.55
N ASN A 146 -1.04 -10.58 13.73
CA ASN A 146 -2.00 -10.30 14.81
C ASN A 146 -1.67 -8.95 15.47
N VAL A 147 -1.94 -7.87 14.75
CA VAL A 147 -1.60 -6.49 15.17
C VAL A 147 -2.73 -5.79 15.95
N ASP A 148 -3.88 -6.44 16.10
CA ASP A 148 -5.02 -5.98 16.91
C ASP A 148 -4.91 -6.53 18.35
N ASP A 149 -4.13 -5.85 19.18
CA ASP A 149 -3.83 -6.31 20.55
C ASP A 149 -4.57 -5.55 21.68
N ASP A 150 -5.47 -4.61 21.37
CA ASP A 150 -6.21 -3.87 22.40
C ASP A 150 -7.59 -3.42 21.89
N ASP A 151 -8.54 -3.23 22.81
CA ASP A 151 -9.97 -2.88 22.66
C ASP A 151 -10.33 -1.69 21.74
N ASP A 152 -9.37 -1.10 21.00
CA ASP A 152 -9.59 -0.11 19.95
C ASP A 152 -9.62 -0.82 18.59
N TRP A 153 -10.80 -1.34 18.28
CA TRP A 153 -11.10 -2.25 17.18
C TRP A 153 -10.56 -1.72 15.83
N ASN A 154 -9.74 -2.53 15.14
CA ASN A 154 -9.54 -2.48 13.68
C ASN A 154 -8.56 -1.41 13.14
N ASP A 155 -7.36 -1.25 13.73
CA ASP A 155 -6.27 -0.47 13.10
C ASP A 155 -5.22 -1.37 12.46
N TRP A 156 -5.66 -2.10 11.43
CA TRP A 156 -4.83 -2.90 10.52
C TRP A 156 -3.57 -2.16 10.02
N ARG A 157 -3.55 -0.82 10.04
CA ARG A 157 -2.42 0.02 9.64
C ARG A 157 -1.16 -0.20 10.48
N LYS A 158 -1.29 -0.78 11.68
CA LYS A 158 -0.14 -1.22 12.48
C LYS A 158 0.76 -2.20 11.72
N VAL A 159 0.24 -2.92 10.72
CA VAL A 159 1.04 -3.74 9.81
C VAL A 159 2.16 -2.94 9.13
N TYR A 160 1.96 -1.64 8.91
CA TYR A 160 2.95 -0.78 8.27
C TYR A 160 4.16 -0.51 9.17
N ASP A 161 4.05 -0.69 10.49
CA ASP A 161 5.18 -0.54 11.40
C ASP A 161 6.15 -1.74 11.29
N ILE A 162 5.66 -2.91 10.85
CA ILE A 162 6.45 -4.15 10.65
C ILE A 162 6.78 -4.41 9.17
N LEU A 163 5.91 -3.98 8.25
CA LEU A 163 6.03 -4.13 6.80
C LEU A 163 5.69 -2.80 6.08
N PRO A 164 6.48 -1.73 6.28
CA PRO A 164 6.27 -0.42 5.67
C PRO A 164 6.31 -0.43 4.14
N GLU A 165 6.97 -1.41 3.55
CA GLU A 165 6.98 -1.65 2.11
C GLU A 165 5.56 -1.87 1.57
N LEU A 166 4.67 -2.51 2.35
CA LEU A 166 3.26 -2.68 1.99
C LEU A 166 2.50 -1.35 1.88
N ALA A 167 2.92 -0.32 2.61
CA ALA A 167 2.34 1.02 2.52
C ALA A 167 2.95 1.84 1.38
N ALA A 168 4.27 1.77 1.25
CA ALA A 168 5.03 2.71 0.45
C ALA A 168 6.21 2.00 -0.24
N PRO A 169 5.95 1.20 -1.28
CA PRO A 169 7.00 0.46 -1.95
C PRO A 169 7.76 1.29 -2.98
N GLU A 170 7.09 2.25 -3.60
CA GLU A 170 7.68 3.08 -4.65
C GLU A 170 8.68 4.07 -4.05
N SER A 171 9.71 4.45 -4.83
CA SER A 171 10.61 5.53 -4.42
C SER A 171 9.97 6.91 -4.53
N GLN A 172 9.12 7.12 -5.54
CA GLN A 172 8.39 8.37 -5.77
C GLN A 172 6.97 8.24 -5.23
N ARG A 173 6.68 8.86 -4.08
CA ARG A 173 5.43 8.65 -3.32
C ARG A 173 4.55 9.89 -3.28
N GLY A 174 5.15 11.07 -3.44
CA GLY A 174 4.43 12.33 -3.48
C GLY A 174 3.63 12.48 -4.78
N PHE A 175 2.50 13.19 -4.70
CA PHE A 175 1.73 13.61 -5.88
C PHE A 175 2.54 14.65 -6.66
N THR A 176 2.97 14.30 -7.88
CA THR A 176 3.91 15.03 -8.72
C THR A 176 3.22 16.03 -9.65
N THR A 177 4.01 16.80 -10.40
CA THR A 177 3.47 17.65 -11.49
C THR A 177 2.95 16.81 -12.66
N SER A 178 3.51 15.61 -12.89
CA SER A 178 2.97 14.68 -13.90
C SER A 178 1.57 14.25 -13.50
N ASP A 179 1.38 13.84 -12.24
CA ASP A 179 0.05 13.44 -11.74
C ASP A 179 -0.97 14.59 -11.88
N ILE A 180 -0.54 15.86 -11.69
CA ILE A 180 -1.41 17.03 -11.92
C ILE A 180 -1.78 17.16 -13.40
N ALA A 181 -0.82 17.00 -14.31
CA ALA A 181 -1.08 17.06 -15.75
C ALA A 181 -2.03 15.93 -16.17
N ASP A 182 -1.83 14.72 -15.67
CA ASP A 182 -2.67 13.56 -15.96
C ASP A 182 -4.11 13.75 -15.45
N VAL A 183 -4.30 14.42 -14.31
CA VAL A 183 -5.64 14.82 -13.82
C VAL A 183 -6.32 15.77 -14.81
N HIS A 184 -5.61 16.79 -15.31
CA HIS A 184 -6.18 17.71 -16.29
C HIS A 184 -6.48 17.00 -17.61
N GLU A 185 -5.60 16.12 -18.07
CA GLU A 185 -5.83 15.31 -19.29
C GLU A 185 -7.07 14.42 -19.15
N ALA A 186 -7.27 13.77 -17.99
CA ALA A 186 -8.45 12.96 -17.73
C ALA A 186 -9.74 13.77 -17.76
N LEU A 187 -9.73 14.99 -17.19
CA LEU A 187 -10.86 15.90 -17.26
C LEU A 187 -11.10 16.38 -18.69
N GLU A 188 -10.06 16.75 -19.43
CA GLU A 188 -10.19 17.15 -20.83
C GLU A 188 -10.74 16.03 -21.70
N ALA A 189 -10.34 14.78 -21.48
CA ALA A 189 -10.90 13.62 -22.17
C ALA A 189 -12.41 13.44 -21.88
N ARG A 190 -12.84 13.74 -20.64
CA ARG A 190 -14.25 13.63 -20.22
C ARG A 190 -15.12 14.79 -20.73
N PHE A 191 -14.60 16.01 -20.78
CA PHE A 191 -15.35 17.22 -21.14
C PHE A 191 -15.10 17.71 -22.58
N GLY A 192 -14.09 17.16 -23.27
CA GLY A 192 -13.79 17.36 -24.68
C GLY A 192 -12.79 18.47 -25.01
N SER A 193 -12.59 19.46 -24.12
CA SER A 193 -11.56 20.51 -24.28
C SER A 193 -11.21 21.20 -22.96
N PRO A 194 -10.04 21.88 -22.88
CA PRO A 194 -9.67 22.69 -21.71
C PRO A 194 -10.67 23.80 -21.37
N GLU A 195 -11.29 24.42 -22.38
CA GLU A 195 -12.31 25.45 -22.19
C GLU A 195 -13.61 24.86 -21.64
N ALA A 196 -13.99 23.67 -22.12
CA ALA A 196 -15.17 22.95 -21.62
C ALA A 196 -14.98 22.52 -20.17
N VAL A 197 -13.76 22.12 -19.78
CA VAL A 197 -13.39 21.85 -18.38
C VAL A 197 -13.65 23.09 -17.52
N LYS A 198 -13.10 24.25 -17.88
CA LYS A 198 -13.25 25.50 -17.08
C LYS A 198 -14.71 25.92 -16.83
N VAL A 199 -15.61 25.61 -17.76
CA VAL A 199 -17.03 26.00 -17.69
C VAL A 199 -17.90 24.88 -17.08
N GLY A 200 -17.53 23.62 -17.31
CA GLY A 200 -18.37 22.46 -17.04
C GLY A 200 -17.98 21.63 -15.81
N THR A 201 -16.76 21.76 -15.28
CA THR A 201 -16.34 21.00 -14.09
C THR A 201 -16.81 21.64 -12.80
N CYS A 202 -17.22 20.83 -11.84
CA CYS A 202 -17.36 21.23 -10.44
C CYS A 202 -16.20 20.71 -9.58
N GLU A 203 -16.19 21.06 -8.28
CA GLU A 203 -15.17 20.54 -7.36
C GLU A 203 -15.17 19.01 -7.30
N ASP A 204 -16.35 18.37 -7.37
CA ASP A 204 -16.48 16.92 -7.30
C ASP A 204 -15.78 16.21 -8.47
N ASP A 205 -15.80 16.78 -9.68
CA ASP A 205 -15.11 16.22 -10.84
C ASP A 205 -13.59 16.20 -10.62
N TYR A 206 -13.04 17.27 -10.03
CA TYR A 206 -11.61 17.31 -9.66
C TYR A 206 -11.31 16.33 -8.52
N GLU A 207 -12.17 16.24 -7.51
CA GLU A 207 -11.97 15.28 -6.42
C GLU A 207 -11.92 13.85 -6.95
N ASP A 208 -12.82 13.50 -7.87
CA ASP A 208 -12.86 12.18 -8.51
C ASP A 208 -11.59 11.90 -9.32
N ALA A 209 -11.19 12.81 -10.21
CA ALA A 209 -9.97 12.65 -11.00
C ALA A 209 -8.70 12.56 -10.12
N ILE A 210 -8.65 13.34 -9.02
CA ILE A 210 -7.54 13.26 -8.05
C ILE A 210 -7.53 11.89 -7.35
N LYS A 211 -8.69 11.35 -6.96
CA LYS A 211 -8.76 10.02 -6.34
C LYS A 211 -8.30 8.93 -7.30
N ASP A 212 -8.76 8.98 -8.55
CA ASP A 212 -8.36 8.03 -9.60
C ASP A 212 -6.83 8.04 -9.78
N MET A 213 -6.22 9.23 -9.84
CA MET A 213 -4.78 9.38 -9.98
C MET A 213 -3.99 9.03 -8.71
N ALA A 214 -4.54 9.33 -7.53
CA ALA A 214 -3.87 9.10 -6.26
C ALA A 214 -3.83 7.63 -5.87
N ALA A 215 -4.83 6.83 -6.27
CA ALA A 215 -4.85 5.40 -5.99
C ALA A 215 -3.68 4.70 -6.71
N SER A 216 -2.72 4.24 -5.90
CA SER A 216 -1.71 3.29 -6.36
C SER A 216 -2.43 1.99 -6.73
N GLY A 217 -2.04 1.34 -7.83
CA GLY A 217 -2.61 0.07 -8.29
C GLY A 217 -2.35 -1.14 -7.37
N GLN A 218 -2.09 -0.89 -6.08
CA GLN A 218 -1.77 -1.86 -5.03
C GLN A 218 -2.87 -1.92 -3.99
N PHE A 219 -3.79 -2.84 -4.20
CA PHE A 219 -4.96 -2.99 -3.36
C PHE A 219 -4.67 -3.93 -2.18
N LEU A 220 -5.34 -3.67 -1.05
CA LEU A 220 -5.23 -4.49 0.15
C LEU A 220 -6.61 -5.02 0.52
N VAL A 221 -6.73 -6.34 0.61
CA VAL A 221 -7.92 -7.02 1.12
C VAL A 221 -7.68 -7.34 2.59
N VAL A 222 -8.45 -6.71 3.48
CA VAL A 222 -8.36 -6.94 4.93
C VAL A 222 -9.42 -7.96 5.33
N LEU A 223 -8.96 -9.05 5.94
CA LEU A 223 -9.76 -10.13 6.50
C LEU A 223 -9.87 -9.92 8.00
N ASP A 224 -10.75 -8.98 8.37
CA ASP A 224 -11.05 -8.67 9.75
C ASP A 224 -12.16 -9.59 10.29
N ARG A 225 -12.62 -9.32 11.51
CA ARG A 225 -13.67 -10.10 12.15
C ARG A 225 -14.96 -10.13 11.31
N LEU A 226 -15.33 -9.00 10.70
CA LEU A 226 -16.56 -8.90 9.92
C LEU A 226 -16.47 -9.81 8.70
N ALA A 227 -15.31 -9.86 8.04
CA ALA A 227 -15.09 -10.73 6.88
C ALA A 227 -15.38 -12.21 7.20
N PHE A 228 -14.95 -12.72 8.36
CA PHE A 228 -15.21 -14.11 8.76
C PHE A 228 -16.65 -14.35 9.26
N GLU A 229 -17.32 -13.31 9.74
CA GLU A 229 -18.72 -13.38 10.21
C GLU A 229 -19.73 -13.27 9.06
N THR A 230 -19.46 -12.46 8.04
CA THR A 230 -20.41 -12.16 6.95
C THR A 230 -20.01 -12.72 5.60
N GLY A 231 -18.73 -13.05 5.39
CA GLY A 231 -18.17 -13.36 4.07
C GLY A 231 -17.81 -12.14 3.23
N GLU A 232 -18.07 -10.93 3.72
CA GLU A 232 -17.76 -9.67 3.02
C GLU A 232 -16.37 -9.17 3.41
N LEU A 233 -15.42 -9.28 2.48
CA LEU A 233 -14.03 -8.89 2.67
C LEU A 233 -13.89 -7.37 2.50
N ARG A 234 -12.96 -6.73 3.21
CA ARG A 234 -12.76 -5.28 3.09
C ARG A 234 -11.68 -4.97 2.05
N LEU A 235 -12.07 -4.36 0.93
CA LEU A 235 -11.17 -3.92 -0.13
C LEU A 235 -10.74 -2.47 0.08
N LEU A 236 -9.43 -2.23 0.03
CA LEU A 236 -8.83 -0.91 0.22
C LEU A 236 -8.07 -0.45 -1.02
N PHE A 237 -8.48 0.71 -1.54
CA PHE A 237 -7.76 1.48 -2.55
C PHE A 237 -6.86 2.48 -1.84
N ARG A 238 -5.56 2.46 -2.09
CA ARG A 238 -4.57 3.18 -1.28
C ARG A 238 -3.67 4.04 -2.15
N ASP A 239 -3.21 5.16 -1.60
CA ASP A 239 -2.18 5.98 -2.25
C ASP A 239 -0.78 5.38 -2.08
N ARG A 240 0.23 5.99 -2.73
CA ARG A 240 1.64 5.55 -2.69
C ARG A 240 2.30 5.66 -1.30
N LYS A 241 1.55 6.10 -0.27
CA LYS A 241 1.95 6.15 1.15
C LYS A 241 1.04 5.29 2.03
N GLY A 242 0.17 4.48 1.44
CA GLY A 242 -0.71 3.54 2.14
C GLY A 242 -1.93 4.19 2.78
N HIS A 243 -2.24 5.46 2.49
CA HIS A 243 -3.49 6.06 2.95
C HIS A 243 -4.66 5.57 2.11
N VAL A 244 -5.79 5.30 2.77
CA VAL A 244 -7.03 4.89 2.08
C VAL A 244 -7.58 6.07 1.27
N VAL A 245 -7.68 5.87 -0.05
CA VAL A 245 -8.34 6.75 -1.02
C VAL A 245 -9.82 6.39 -1.08
N LYS A 246 -10.12 5.10 -1.31
CA LYS A 246 -11.47 4.54 -1.28
C LYS A 246 -11.49 3.18 -0.59
N GLU A 247 -12.64 2.77 -0.08
CA GLU A 247 -12.85 1.43 0.49
C GLU A 247 -14.28 0.91 0.28
N CYS A 248 -14.43 -0.39 0.12
CA CYS A 248 -15.72 -1.07 0.01
C CYS A 248 -15.64 -2.50 0.55
N GLY A 249 -16.78 -3.15 0.65
CA GLY A 249 -16.86 -4.61 0.75
C GLY A 249 -16.68 -5.26 -0.61
N ILE A 250 -16.24 -6.52 -0.61
CA ILE A 250 -16.19 -7.40 -1.77
C ILE A 250 -16.46 -8.84 -1.31
N GLU A 251 -17.22 -9.60 -2.07
CA GLU A 251 -17.42 -11.04 -1.81
C GLU A 251 -16.19 -11.84 -2.24
N ALA A 252 -15.92 -12.97 -1.59
CA ALA A 252 -14.74 -13.77 -1.92
C ALA A 252 -14.78 -14.27 -3.38
N GLU A 253 -15.96 -14.58 -3.89
CA GLU A 253 -16.21 -15.05 -5.25
C GLU A 253 -15.96 -13.98 -6.32
N GLU A 254 -15.99 -12.70 -5.94
CA GLU A 254 -15.79 -11.55 -6.81
C GLU A 254 -14.31 -11.15 -6.98
N LEU A 255 -13.42 -11.69 -6.15
CA LEU A 255 -11.98 -11.38 -6.19
C LEU A 255 -11.36 -11.67 -7.57
N GLY A 256 -11.87 -12.70 -8.23
CA GLY A 256 -11.47 -13.06 -9.59
C GLY A 256 -11.80 -11.99 -10.63
N GLU A 257 -13.00 -11.42 -10.58
CA GLU A 257 -13.40 -10.35 -11.50
C GLU A 257 -12.59 -9.07 -11.23
N LEU A 258 -12.29 -8.78 -9.95
CA LEU A 258 -11.43 -7.67 -9.57
C LEU A 258 -10.03 -7.75 -10.24
N VAL A 259 -9.45 -8.95 -10.39
CA VAL A 259 -8.18 -9.15 -11.11
C VAL A 259 -8.31 -8.75 -12.59
N ASN A 260 -9.42 -9.09 -13.25
CA ASN A 260 -9.64 -8.72 -14.66
C ASN A 260 -9.67 -7.20 -14.87
N TYR A 261 -10.33 -6.45 -13.99
CA TYR A 261 -10.33 -4.98 -14.06
C TYR A 261 -8.92 -4.38 -13.86
N CYS A 262 -8.08 -5.03 -13.06
CA CYS A 262 -6.66 -4.67 -12.98
C CYS A 262 -5.94 -4.94 -14.30
N GLU A 263 -6.09 -6.14 -14.86
CA GLU A 263 -5.48 -6.55 -16.15
C GLU A 263 -5.83 -5.60 -17.30
N LEU A 264 -7.08 -5.18 -17.35
CA LEU A 264 -7.57 -4.25 -18.36
C LEU A 264 -7.28 -2.77 -18.04
N ARG A 265 -6.67 -2.47 -16.89
CA ARG A 265 -6.47 -1.10 -16.36
C ARG A 265 -7.76 -0.28 -16.34
N SER A 266 -8.88 -0.94 -16.12
CA SER A 266 -10.22 -0.35 -16.09
C SER A 266 -10.80 -0.31 -14.68
N MET A 267 -9.96 -0.37 -13.64
CA MET A 267 -10.42 -0.37 -12.25
C MET A 267 -11.33 0.80 -11.90
N GLY A 268 -11.10 1.98 -12.49
CA GLY A 268 -11.96 3.17 -12.33
C GLY A 268 -13.40 2.99 -12.82
N GLU A 269 -13.65 1.99 -13.67
CA GLU A 269 -14.98 1.65 -14.20
C GLU A 269 -15.66 0.52 -13.41
N SER A 270 -14.93 -0.12 -12.49
CA SER A 270 -15.45 -1.25 -11.71
C SER A 270 -16.52 -0.80 -10.71
N GLN A 271 -17.44 -1.71 -10.41
CA GLN A 271 -18.46 -1.48 -9.37
C GLN A 271 -17.84 -1.21 -8.00
N TRP A 272 -16.72 -1.86 -7.65
CA TRP A 272 -16.03 -1.65 -6.38
C TRP A 272 -15.40 -0.26 -6.32
N TRP A 273 -14.81 0.23 -7.41
CA TRP A 273 -14.33 1.61 -7.42
C TRP A 273 -15.48 2.60 -7.33
N LEU A 274 -16.48 2.52 -8.22
CA LEU A 274 -17.56 3.50 -8.31
C LEU A 274 -18.43 3.53 -7.04
N GLY A 275 -18.71 2.36 -6.47
CA GLY A 275 -19.50 2.19 -5.25
C GLY A 275 -18.73 2.41 -3.94
N ALA A 276 -17.40 2.49 -3.97
CA ALA A 276 -16.61 2.61 -2.75
C ALA A 276 -16.77 3.95 -2.03
N GLY A 277 -16.81 3.87 -0.70
CA GLY A 277 -16.76 5.01 0.19
C GLY A 277 -15.40 5.71 0.12
N THR A 278 -15.40 7.04 0.25
CA THR A 278 -14.16 7.82 0.23
C THR A 278 -13.45 7.77 1.58
N GLY A 279 -12.15 7.52 1.57
CA GLY A 279 -11.33 7.48 2.77
C GLY A 279 -11.27 8.85 3.48
N LYS A 280 -11.22 8.84 4.81
CA LYS A 280 -11.31 10.04 5.68
C LYS A 280 -10.33 11.18 5.29
N ARG A 281 -9.14 10.85 4.78
CA ARG A 281 -8.12 11.85 4.39
C ARG A 281 -8.34 12.43 2.98
N TYR A 282 -9.10 11.72 2.16
CA TYR A 282 -9.46 12.09 0.79
C TYR A 282 -10.88 12.63 0.66
N GLY A 283 -11.71 12.54 1.69
CA GLY A 283 -13.04 13.17 1.68
C GLY A 283 -12.98 14.71 1.72
N PRO A 284 -14.14 15.40 1.64
CA PRO A 284 -14.22 16.85 1.47
C PRO A 284 -13.53 17.68 2.58
N LYS A 285 -13.45 17.12 3.80
CA LYS A 285 -12.77 17.74 4.95
C LYS A 285 -11.35 17.21 5.17
N GLY A 286 -10.91 16.29 4.33
CA GLY A 286 -9.63 15.60 4.39
C GLY A 286 -8.45 16.53 4.11
N ARG A 287 -7.38 16.39 4.89
CA ARG A 287 -6.18 17.23 4.75
C ARG A 287 -5.43 16.98 3.44
N ILE A 288 -5.44 15.73 2.94
CA ILE A 288 -4.76 15.37 1.69
C ILE A 288 -5.53 15.97 0.51
N MET A 289 -6.84 15.69 0.40
CA MET A 289 -7.66 16.22 -0.71
C MET A 289 -7.56 17.73 -0.83
N LYS A 290 -7.73 18.48 0.27
CA LYS A 290 -7.58 19.94 0.29
C LYS A 290 -6.21 20.42 -0.21
N GLY A 291 -5.15 19.68 0.13
CA GLY A 291 -3.81 19.98 -0.33
C GLY A 291 -3.66 19.79 -1.84
N LEU A 292 -4.18 18.68 -2.36
CA LEU A 292 -4.12 18.33 -3.78
C LEU A 292 -5.02 19.21 -4.64
N MET A 293 -6.27 19.46 -4.23
CA MET A 293 -7.22 20.34 -4.91
C MET A 293 -6.62 21.70 -5.20
N ARG A 294 -6.03 22.34 -4.17
CA ARG A 294 -5.33 23.62 -4.33
C ARG A 294 -4.22 23.53 -5.37
N ARG A 295 -3.37 22.49 -5.31
CA ARG A 295 -2.27 22.32 -6.28
C ARG A 295 -2.76 22.12 -7.71
N VAL A 296 -3.81 21.32 -7.91
CA VAL A 296 -4.36 21.01 -9.23
C VAL A 296 -5.07 22.22 -9.82
N MET A 297 -5.90 22.91 -9.04
CA MET A 297 -6.66 24.08 -9.47
C MET A 297 -5.75 25.29 -9.73
N ASP A 298 -4.72 25.51 -8.90
CA ASP A 298 -3.76 26.61 -9.10
C ASP A 298 -2.92 26.41 -10.39
N HIS A 299 -2.65 25.16 -10.79
CA HIS A 299 -1.89 24.86 -12.02
C HIS A 299 -2.69 25.16 -13.30
N GLY A 300 -4.02 25.04 -13.27
CA GLY A 300 -4.90 25.37 -14.40
C GLY A 300 -4.99 26.87 -14.73
N GLY A 301 -4.45 27.73 -13.86
CA GLY A 301 -4.46 29.20 -14.02
C GLY A 301 -3.23 29.81 -14.67
N SER A 302 -2.18 29.04 -14.96
CA SER A 302 -0.86 29.59 -15.37
C SER A 302 -0.54 29.48 -16.86
N SER A 303 -1.44 28.94 -17.69
CA SER A 303 -1.29 28.97 -19.15
C SER A 303 -2.08 30.16 -19.71
N SER A 304 -1.40 31.31 -19.81
CA SER A 304 -1.85 32.49 -20.58
C SER A 304 -0.84 32.79 -21.68
#